data_AF-A0A3B8W3Q3-F1
#
_entry.id   AF-A0A3B8W3Q3-F1
#
_cell.length_a   1.000
_cell.length_b   1.000
_cell.length_c   1.000
_cell.angle_alpha   90.00
_cell.angle_beta   90.00
_cell.angle_gamma   90.00
#
_symmetry.space_group_name_H-M   'P 1'
#
loop_
_entity.id
_entity.type
_entity.pdbx_description
1 polymer ?
#
loop_
_entity_poly.entity_id
_entity_poly.type
_entity_poly.pdbx_seq_one_letter_code
_entity_poly.pdbx_strand_id
1 'polypeptide(L)'
;PLREGTDYTVDYTFGKVTILNEGILSSGKDIEITYEQQDPFAFQTRSLLGSRFDYRLNEDVNLGGTLLYYNERPLISRNLIGTEPARNLQYGLDLNLKKNSRLLTKLVDALPFLETKETSSININAEFAQLLPGTSNIVDGDGTSFIDDFENSATPYSMMNPQGWKLAAVPTRDLRFDLAGGITNDVRAGYRRAKLAWYQIDNLFYRDNSRFKPSNISGKDLENHYSRAVLPQEVFPFRDPFIGNFYEQVFDLAYYPAERGAYNYNPNFSSEAPGTNWAGITTAIRTEVDFDKANIEYVEFWLMDPFITGENGKVNDGRGNNANNTTGGKLTLHLGSISEDLMRDGNHAFENGLPADGNLSKSTQFEWG
;
A
#
# COMPACT_ATOMS: atom_id res chain seq x y z
N PRO A 1 -34.58 25.48 17.18
CA PRO A 1 -34.75 24.29 16.31
C PRO A 1 -35.92 24.47 15.34
N LEU A 2 -35.70 24.13 14.07
CA LEU A 2 -36.74 24.10 13.04
C LEU A 2 -37.59 22.83 13.20
N ARG A 3 -38.85 22.87 12.75
CA ARG A 3 -39.77 21.72 12.82
C ARG A 3 -39.93 21.05 11.47
N GLU A 4 -39.68 19.75 11.42
CA GLU A 4 -39.97 18.94 10.23
C GLU A 4 -41.47 18.97 9.89
N GLY A 5 -41.79 19.04 8.60
CA GLY A 5 -43.14 19.16 8.07
C GLY A 5 -43.74 20.57 8.13
N THR A 6 -43.15 21.49 8.90
CA THR A 6 -43.56 22.91 8.95
C THR A 6 -42.50 23.82 8.35
N ASP A 7 -41.27 23.73 8.84
CA ASP A 7 -40.16 24.58 8.43
C ASP A 7 -39.27 23.92 7.36
N TYR A 8 -39.20 22.58 7.32
CA TYR A 8 -38.42 21.82 6.34
C TYR A 8 -39.00 20.41 6.11
N THR A 9 -38.60 19.76 5.02
CA THR A 9 -38.82 18.32 4.77
C THR A 9 -37.51 17.65 4.41
N VAL A 10 -37.43 16.34 4.63
CA VAL A 10 -36.25 15.53 4.31
C VAL A 10 -36.64 14.39 3.38
N ASP A 11 -35.93 14.25 2.27
CA ASP A 11 -35.91 13.04 1.49
C ASP A 11 -34.76 12.16 2.01
N TYR A 12 -35.12 11.17 2.83
CA TYR A 12 -34.16 10.26 3.46
C TYR A 12 -33.51 9.29 2.46
N THR A 13 -34.10 9.09 1.28
CA THR A 13 -33.53 8.22 0.24
C THR A 13 -32.36 8.89 -0.44
N PHE A 14 -32.51 10.18 -0.75
CA PHE A 14 -31.51 10.96 -1.47
C PHE A 14 -30.69 11.90 -0.56
N GLY A 15 -30.96 11.91 0.75
CA GLY A 15 -30.31 12.80 1.71
C GLY A 15 -30.58 14.28 1.44
N LYS A 16 -31.74 14.62 0.85
CA LYS A 16 -32.05 15.99 0.44
C LYS A 16 -32.96 16.68 1.46
N VAL A 17 -32.47 17.76 2.07
CA VAL A 17 -33.29 18.63 2.93
C VAL A 17 -33.86 19.78 2.10
N THR A 18 -35.17 19.99 2.19
CA THR A 18 -35.88 21.10 1.53
C THR A 18 -36.46 22.03 2.59
N ILE A 19 -36.02 23.27 2.64
CA ILE A 19 -36.58 24.28 3.55
C ILE A 19 -37.90 24.78 2.96
N LEU A 20 -38.98 24.73 3.75
CA LEU A 20 -40.32 25.15 3.36
C LEU A 20 -40.61 26.60 3.77
N ASN A 21 -39.99 27.07 4.85
CA ASN A 21 -40.27 28.38 5.42
C ASN A 21 -39.50 29.49 4.67
N GLU A 22 -40.22 30.19 3.79
CA GLU A 22 -39.75 31.37 3.02
C GLU A 22 -39.12 32.45 3.92
N GLY A 23 -39.59 32.62 5.15
CA GLY A 23 -39.04 33.58 6.11
C GLY A 23 -37.64 33.19 6.60
N ILE A 24 -37.30 31.91 6.60
CA ILE A 24 -35.95 31.42 6.93
C ILE A 24 -35.04 31.53 5.72
N LEU A 25 -35.53 31.13 4.54
CA LEU A 25 -34.82 31.25 3.25
C LEU A 25 -34.42 32.71 2.95
N SER A 26 -35.32 33.66 3.18
CA SER A 26 -35.08 35.09 2.95
C SER A 26 -34.27 35.78 4.05
N SER A 27 -34.03 35.12 5.19
CA SER A 27 -33.36 35.72 6.34
C SER A 27 -31.84 35.85 6.19
N GLY A 28 -31.24 35.17 5.20
CA GLY A 28 -29.78 35.15 4.99
C GLY A 28 -28.99 34.53 6.15
N LYS A 29 -29.65 33.79 7.04
CA LYS A 29 -29.02 33.11 8.17
C LYS A 29 -28.40 31.79 7.75
N ASP A 30 -27.30 31.44 8.39
CA ASP A 30 -26.68 30.12 8.25
C ASP A 30 -27.56 29.04 8.88
N ILE A 31 -27.72 27.91 8.18
CA ILE A 31 -28.49 26.75 8.61
C ILE A 31 -27.52 25.60 8.86
N GLU A 32 -27.40 25.17 10.10
CA GLU A 32 -26.63 23.98 10.48
C GLU A 32 -27.53 22.74 10.42
N ILE A 33 -27.07 21.70 9.71
CA ILE A 33 -27.78 20.42 9.56
C ILE A 33 -26.85 19.33 10.10
N THR A 34 -27.25 18.72 11.22
CA THR A 34 -26.60 17.54 11.77
C THR A 34 -27.33 16.29 11.27
N TYR A 35 -26.60 15.31 10.74
CA TYR A 35 -27.15 14.05 10.24
C TYR A 35 -26.33 12.87 10.74
N GLU A 36 -26.99 11.72 10.88
CA GLU A 36 -26.33 10.45 11.16
C GLU A 36 -26.34 9.60 9.89
N GLN A 37 -25.18 9.08 9.52
CA GLN A 37 -25.03 8.15 8.40
C GLN A 37 -24.55 6.80 8.93
N GLN A 38 -25.19 5.73 8.49
CA GLN A 38 -24.67 4.39 8.68
C GLN A 38 -23.49 4.20 7.72
N ASP A 39 -22.27 4.23 8.23
CA ASP A 39 -21.08 3.88 7.46
C ASP A 39 -20.79 2.37 7.59
N PRO A 40 -21.02 1.57 6.54
CA PRO A 40 -20.73 0.13 6.57
C PRO A 40 -19.23 -0.18 6.57
N PHE A 41 -18.35 0.80 6.38
CA PHE A 41 -16.90 0.63 6.32
C PHE A 41 -16.17 1.05 7.60
N ALA A 42 -16.88 1.46 8.65
CA ALA A 42 -16.29 1.77 9.95
C ALA A 42 -15.88 0.47 10.68
N PHE A 43 -14.58 0.16 10.70
CA PHE A 43 -14.05 -1.05 11.36
C PHE A 43 -13.91 -0.93 12.89
N GLN A 44 -14.10 0.26 13.46
CA GLN A 44 -14.01 0.48 14.91
C GLN A 44 -15.28 -0.02 15.61
N THR A 45 -15.12 -0.83 16.65
CA THR A 45 -16.26 -1.29 17.45
C THR A 45 -16.71 -0.17 18.37
N ARG A 46 -17.95 0.30 18.19
CA ARG A 46 -18.58 1.34 19.02
C ARG A 46 -19.64 0.71 19.92
N SER A 47 -19.69 1.12 21.18
CA SER A 47 -20.71 0.70 22.13
C SER A 47 -21.36 1.92 22.77
N LEU A 48 -22.68 1.99 22.72
CA LEU A 48 -23.48 3.02 23.38
C LEU A 48 -24.45 2.31 24.33
N LEU A 49 -24.28 2.53 25.63
CA LEU A 49 -25.13 1.98 26.68
C LEU A 49 -25.79 3.15 27.39
N GLY A 50 -27.09 3.07 27.62
CA GLY A 50 -27.79 4.16 28.29
C GLY A 50 -29.05 3.72 29.00
N SER A 51 -29.47 4.57 29.93
CA SER A 51 -30.74 4.45 30.62
C SER A 51 -31.38 5.83 30.71
N ARG A 52 -32.69 5.89 30.45
CA ARG A 52 -33.50 7.08 30.67
C ARG A 52 -34.57 6.78 31.71
N PHE A 53 -34.75 7.72 32.63
CA PHE A 53 -35.76 7.68 33.68
C PHE A 53 -36.71 8.84 33.47
N ASP A 54 -37.99 8.55 33.29
CA ASP A 54 -39.03 9.57 33.15
C ASP A 54 -40.01 9.45 34.33
N TYR A 55 -40.19 10.54 35.05
CA TYR A 55 -41.10 10.64 36.17
C TYR A 55 -42.13 11.75 35.93
N ARG A 56 -43.39 11.33 35.80
CA ARG A 56 -44.53 12.24 35.62
C ARG A 56 -45.09 12.63 36.99
N LEU A 57 -44.82 13.87 37.42
CA LEU A 57 -45.32 14.41 38.68
C LEU A 57 -46.83 14.64 38.63
N ASN A 58 -47.33 15.19 37.52
CA ASN A 58 -48.75 15.40 37.25
C ASN A 58 -48.99 15.52 35.72
N GLU A 59 -50.19 15.88 35.27
CA GLU A 59 -50.50 16.03 33.84
C GLU A 59 -49.74 17.17 33.15
N ASP A 60 -49.25 18.14 33.93
CA ASP A 60 -48.63 19.36 33.45
C ASP A 60 -47.10 19.36 33.61
N VAL A 61 -46.51 18.45 34.42
CA VAL A 61 -45.10 18.47 34.82
C VAL A 61 -44.46 17.08 34.71
N ASN A 62 -43.40 17.00 33.91
CA ASN A 62 -42.56 15.82 33.73
C ASN A 62 -41.10 16.12 34.08
N LEU A 63 -40.46 15.19 34.76
CA LEU A 63 -39.02 15.19 35.07
C LEU A 63 -38.35 14.01 34.37
N GLY A 64 -37.28 14.27 33.64
CA GLY A 64 -36.46 13.25 32.99
C GLY A 64 -35.04 13.24 33.55
N GLY A 65 -34.42 12.06 33.53
CA GLY A 65 -33.01 11.86 33.82
C GLY A 65 -32.40 10.90 32.81
N THR A 66 -31.24 11.24 32.27
CA THR A 66 -30.56 10.45 31.24
C THR A 66 -29.14 10.13 31.69
N LEU A 67 -28.72 8.88 31.49
CA LEU A 67 -27.33 8.44 31.65
C LEU A 67 -26.93 7.68 30.39
N LEU A 68 -25.84 8.07 29.76
CA LEU A 68 -25.33 7.52 28.50
C LEU A 68 -23.82 7.30 28.64
N TYR A 69 -23.37 6.09 28.38
CA TYR A 69 -21.97 5.69 28.29
C TYR A 69 -21.65 5.30 26.85
N TYR A 70 -20.68 5.99 26.27
CA TYR A 70 -20.19 5.78 24.92
C TYR A 70 -18.74 5.33 24.96
N ASN A 71 -18.40 4.27 24.22
CA ASN A 71 -17.05 3.72 24.18
C ASN A 71 -16.71 3.22 22.79
N GLU A 72 -15.65 3.76 22.22
CA GLU A 72 -15.01 3.24 21.02
C GLU A 72 -13.82 2.36 21.41
N ARG A 73 -13.73 1.15 20.83
CA ARG A 73 -12.59 0.26 21.06
C ARG A 73 -11.61 0.37 19.89
N PRO A 74 -10.35 0.78 20.12
CA PRO A 74 -9.37 0.87 19.07
C PRO A 74 -8.92 -0.54 18.62
N LEU A 75 -8.55 -0.65 17.35
CA LEU A 75 -7.94 -1.86 16.77
C LEU A 75 -6.43 -1.94 17.07
N ILE A 76 -5.78 -0.77 17.18
CA ILE A 76 -4.35 -0.61 17.46
C ILE A 76 -4.15 0.39 18.61
N SER A 77 -3.08 0.26 19.38
CA SER A 77 -2.76 1.16 20.50
C SER A 77 -2.09 2.47 20.06
N ARG A 78 -1.52 2.50 18.85
CA ARG A 78 -0.83 3.65 18.27
C ARG A 78 -1.81 4.44 17.39
N ASN A 79 -2.75 5.15 18.03
CA ASN A 79 -3.70 5.99 17.29
C ASN A 79 -3.08 7.36 17.02
N LEU A 80 -3.28 7.87 15.81
CA LEU A 80 -2.82 9.19 15.40
C LEU A 80 -3.78 10.28 15.91
N ILE A 81 -3.28 11.51 15.99
CA ILE A 81 -4.11 12.67 16.34
C ILE A 81 -5.28 12.83 15.38
N GLY A 82 -6.48 13.00 15.93
CA GLY A 82 -7.75 13.10 15.20
C GLY A 82 -8.44 11.76 14.97
N THR A 83 -7.81 10.64 15.34
CA THR A 83 -8.40 9.29 15.25
C THR A 83 -8.52 8.61 16.62
N GLU A 84 -8.41 9.38 17.70
CA GLU A 84 -8.45 8.85 19.05
C GLU A 84 -9.83 8.26 19.39
N PRO A 85 -9.89 7.03 19.92
CA PRO A 85 -11.14 6.45 20.34
C PRO A 85 -11.69 7.19 21.57
N ALA A 86 -12.95 7.61 21.47
CA ALA A 86 -13.62 8.30 22.55
C ALA A 86 -14.20 7.33 23.60
N ARG A 87 -14.20 7.78 24.86
CA ARG A 87 -14.85 7.11 25.98
C ARG A 87 -15.54 8.12 26.87
N ASN A 88 -16.82 8.36 26.59
CA ASN A 88 -17.56 9.47 27.18
C ASN A 88 -18.67 8.95 28.10
N LEU A 89 -18.87 9.60 29.24
CA LEU A 89 -20.04 9.42 30.09
C LEU A 89 -20.84 10.71 30.12
N GLN A 90 -22.06 10.69 29.59
CA GLN A 90 -22.98 11.80 29.62
C GLN A 90 -24.09 11.52 30.63
N TYR A 91 -24.42 12.51 31.45
CA TYR A 91 -25.63 12.47 32.27
C TYR A 91 -26.37 13.80 32.18
N GLY A 92 -27.68 13.75 32.33
CA GLY A 92 -28.51 14.95 32.24
C GLY A 92 -29.84 14.82 32.95
N LEU A 93 -30.46 15.97 33.19
CA LEU A 93 -31.77 16.14 33.79
C LEU A 93 -32.59 17.08 32.92
N ASP A 94 -33.86 16.74 32.72
CA ASP A 94 -34.80 17.57 31.95
C ASP A 94 -36.09 17.80 32.73
N LEU A 95 -36.69 18.98 32.54
CA LEU A 95 -37.96 19.40 33.11
C LEU A 95 -38.83 19.92 31.97
N ASN A 96 -40.01 19.34 31.82
CA ASN A 96 -41.03 19.81 30.91
C ASN A 96 -42.26 20.24 31.72
N LEU A 97 -42.66 21.50 31.57
CA LEU A 97 -43.88 22.05 32.15
C LEU A 97 -44.78 22.59 31.03
N LYS A 98 -45.98 22.04 30.91
CA LYS A 98 -47.00 22.49 29.96
C LYS A 98 -48.27 22.83 30.71
N LYS A 99 -48.69 24.10 30.64
CA LYS A 99 -49.90 24.56 31.32
C LYS A 99 -50.75 25.46 30.43
N ASN A 100 -52.05 25.17 30.37
CA ASN A 100 -53.01 26.03 29.67
C ASN A 100 -53.28 27.30 30.48
N SER A 101 -53.22 28.46 29.82
CA SER A 101 -53.40 29.77 30.44
C SER A 101 -54.61 30.49 29.85
N ARG A 102 -55.72 30.47 30.57
CA ARG A 102 -56.93 31.24 30.21
C ARG A 102 -56.72 32.75 30.30
N LEU A 103 -55.75 33.20 31.11
CA LEU A 103 -55.39 34.61 31.22
C LEU A 103 -54.82 35.11 29.88
N LEU A 104 -53.90 34.33 29.29
CA LEU A 104 -53.31 34.66 28.00
C LEU A 104 -54.34 34.60 26.88
N THR A 105 -55.23 33.59 26.86
CA THR A 105 -56.33 33.53 25.88
C THR A 105 -57.16 34.82 25.92
N LYS A 106 -57.59 35.23 27.12
CA LYS A 106 -58.41 36.44 27.30
C LYS A 106 -57.70 37.74 26.92
N LEU A 107 -56.39 37.83 27.12
CA LEU A 107 -55.61 39.00 26.71
C LEU A 107 -55.52 39.11 25.19
N VAL A 108 -55.40 37.96 24.50
CA VAL A 108 -55.39 37.92 23.03
C VAL A 108 -56.77 38.22 22.46
N ASP A 109 -57.83 37.69 23.06
CA ASP A 109 -59.23 37.98 22.68
C ASP A 109 -59.65 39.44 22.90
N ALA A 110 -58.92 40.19 23.74
CA ALA A 110 -59.19 41.60 23.98
C ALA A 110 -58.66 42.53 22.87
N LEU A 111 -57.92 42.01 21.89
CA LEU A 111 -57.46 42.78 20.73
C LEU A 111 -58.60 42.97 19.72
N PRO A 112 -58.87 44.21 19.25
CA PRO A 112 -59.95 44.45 18.30
C PRO A 112 -59.70 43.70 17.00
N PHE A 113 -60.77 43.12 16.42
CA PHE A 113 -60.79 42.33 15.19
C PHE A 113 -60.22 40.90 15.25
N LEU A 114 -59.92 40.36 16.45
CA LEU A 114 -59.47 38.98 16.67
C LEU A 114 -60.41 38.25 17.66
N GLU A 115 -60.83 37.04 17.31
CA GLU A 115 -61.64 36.18 18.18
C GLU A 115 -61.02 34.77 18.19
N THR A 116 -60.44 34.35 19.32
CA THR A 116 -59.70 33.07 19.40
C THR A 116 -60.53 31.99 20.08
N LYS A 117 -60.68 30.84 19.41
CA LYS A 117 -61.40 29.66 19.94
C LYS A 117 -60.47 28.67 20.66
N GLU A 118 -59.16 28.75 20.37
CA GLU A 118 -58.15 27.85 20.89
C GLU A 118 -57.54 28.35 22.20
N THR A 119 -57.21 27.43 23.11
CA THR A 119 -56.67 27.80 24.42
C THR A 119 -55.18 28.10 24.31
N SER A 120 -54.72 29.21 24.91
CA SER A 120 -53.30 29.52 24.97
C SER A 120 -52.62 28.57 25.96
N SER A 121 -51.40 28.13 25.63
CA SER A 121 -50.59 27.28 26.50
C SER A 121 -49.21 27.89 26.71
N ILE A 122 -48.65 27.64 27.89
CA ILE A 122 -47.28 27.99 28.26
C ILE A 122 -46.53 26.67 28.36
N ASN A 123 -45.47 26.55 27.55
CA ASN A 123 -44.54 25.43 27.61
C ASN A 123 -43.18 25.96 28.09
N ILE A 124 -42.67 25.38 29.18
CA ILE A 124 -41.33 25.64 29.69
C ILE A 124 -40.57 24.32 29.63
N ASN A 125 -39.48 24.33 28.87
CA ASN A 125 -38.55 23.21 28.78
C ASN A 125 -37.21 23.68 29.34
N ALA A 126 -36.67 22.93 30.29
CA ALA A 126 -35.34 23.17 30.84
C ALA A 126 -34.56 21.86 30.79
N GLU A 127 -33.32 21.93 30.32
CA GLU A 127 -32.44 20.77 30.17
C GLU A 127 -31.06 21.12 30.73
N PHE A 128 -30.48 20.18 31.45
CA PHE A 128 -29.09 20.22 31.90
C PHE A 128 -28.43 18.92 31.49
N ALA A 129 -27.27 18.99 30.85
CA ALA A 129 -26.48 17.82 30.53
C ALA A 129 -25.00 18.12 30.75
N GLN A 130 -24.28 17.14 31.29
CA GLN A 130 -22.84 17.18 31.45
C GLN A 130 -22.22 15.99 30.76
N LEU A 131 -21.16 16.26 29.99
CA LEU A 131 -20.31 15.27 29.36
C LEU A 131 -19.02 15.15 30.17
N LEU A 132 -18.69 13.94 30.60
CA LEU A 132 -17.39 13.58 31.13
C LEU A 132 -16.60 12.91 30.00
N PRO A 133 -15.68 13.63 29.34
CA PRO A 133 -14.91 13.07 28.25
C PRO A 133 -13.81 12.13 28.79
N GLY A 134 -13.43 11.18 27.96
CA GLY A 134 -12.34 10.27 28.22
C GLY A 134 -11.89 9.58 26.93
N THR A 135 -10.84 8.76 27.04
CA THR A 135 -10.33 7.98 25.91
C THR A 135 -10.20 6.51 26.28
N SER A 136 -10.39 5.65 25.28
CA SER A 136 -10.11 4.22 25.38
C SER A 136 -8.67 3.87 25.02
N ASN A 137 -7.91 4.82 24.43
CA ASN A 137 -6.53 4.58 24.05
C ASN A 137 -5.58 4.85 25.22
N ILE A 138 -5.29 3.81 25.98
CA ILE A 138 -4.41 3.89 27.14
C ILE A 138 -3.09 3.22 26.78
N VAL A 139 -2.01 4.00 26.80
CA VAL A 139 -0.62 3.54 26.66
C VAL A 139 0.09 3.91 27.94
N ASP A 140 0.71 2.94 28.62
CA ASP A 140 1.41 3.12 29.90
C ASP A 140 0.58 3.79 31.01
N GLY A 141 -0.75 3.67 30.95
CA GLY A 141 -1.67 4.23 31.95
C GLY A 141 -2.24 5.60 31.58
N ASP A 142 -1.70 6.25 30.54
CA ASP A 142 -2.12 7.58 30.10
C ASP A 142 -2.84 7.55 28.76
N GLY A 143 -3.81 8.46 28.61
CA GLY A 143 -4.48 8.72 27.34
C GLY A 143 -3.51 9.30 26.34
N THR A 144 -3.05 8.47 25.39
CA THR A 144 -1.95 8.84 24.49
C THR A 144 -2.41 8.91 23.04
N SER A 145 -1.88 9.87 22.30
CA SER A 145 -2.08 10.03 20.86
C SER A 145 -0.75 10.37 20.19
N PHE A 146 -0.53 9.82 19.00
CA PHE A 146 0.72 9.97 18.27
C PHE A 146 0.57 11.06 17.21
N ILE A 147 1.54 11.98 17.14
CA ILE A 147 1.61 12.95 16.04
C ILE A 147 2.02 12.24 14.74
N ASP A 148 2.95 11.29 14.86
CA ASP A 148 3.44 10.43 13.79
C ASP A 148 3.89 9.10 14.42
N ASP A 149 3.64 8.00 13.73
CA ASP A 149 4.07 6.66 14.13
C ASP A 149 5.24 6.13 13.28
N PHE A 150 5.66 6.90 12.26
CA PHE A 150 6.67 6.56 11.26
C PHE A 150 6.43 5.23 10.53
N GLU A 151 5.23 4.63 10.61
CA GLU A 151 4.94 3.35 9.95
C GLU A 151 4.94 3.50 8.42
N ASN A 152 4.58 4.69 7.92
CA ASN A 152 4.58 5.01 6.49
C ASN A 152 5.74 5.93 6.07
N SER A 153 6.81 6.01 6.88
CA SER A 153 7.95 6.88 6.57
C SER A 153 8.77 6.37 5.37
N ALA A 154 8.69 5.07 5.08
CA ALA A 154 9.36 4.44 3.95
C ALA A 154 8.36 3.63 3.12
N THR A 155 8.23 3.97 1.84
CA THR A 155 7.43 3.19 0.89
C THR A 155 8.37 2.44 -0.06
N PRO A 156 8.56 1.12 0.10
CA PRO A 156 9.48 0.36 -0.73
C PRO A 156 8.93 0.15 -2.14
N TYR A 157 9.75 0.38 -3.16
CA TYR A 157 9.46 -0.01 -4.54
C TYR A 157 10.22 -1.29 -4.88
N SER A 158 9.50 -2.41 -4.97
CA SER A 158 10.13 -3.70 -5.26
C SER A 158 10.60 -3.78 -6.72
N MET A 159 11.86 -4.14 -6.90
CA MET A 159 12.45 -4.48 -8.20
C MET A 159 12.70 -5.99 -8.35
N MET A 160 12.09 -6.83 -7.52
CA MET A 160 12.40 -8.27 -7.50
C MET A 160 11.79 -9.07 -8.66
N ASN A 161 10.85 -8.50 -9.43
CA ASN A 161 10.17 -9.22 -10.51
C ASN A 161 11.10 -9.44 -11.73
N PRO A 162 11.53 -10.68 -12.04
CA PRO A 162 12.45 -10.97 -13.14
C PRO A 162 11.94 -10.57 -14.51
N GLN A 163 10.63 -10.58 -14.71
CA GLN A 163 10.02 -10.27 -16.01
C GLN A 163 10.20 -8.79 -16.39
N GLY A 164 10.33 -7.92 -15.38
CA GLY A 164 10.60 -6.48 -15.57
C GLY A 164 12.02 -6.20 -16.06
N TRP A 165 12.97 -7.09 -15.74
CA TRP A 165 14.36 -6.95 -16.15
C TRP A 165 14.60 -7.43 -17.58
N LYS A 166 15.47 -6.70 -18.28
CA LYS A 166 15.93 -7.00 -19.64
C LYS A 166 17.45 -7.02 -19.67
N LEU A 167 18.03 -7.60 -20.72
CA LEU A 167 19.48 -7.62 -20.90
C LEU A 167 20.02 -6.19 -21.01
N ALA A 168 21.09 -5.87 -20.30
CA ALA A 168 21.67 -4.53 -20.32
C ALA A 168 22.47 -4.24 -21.60
N ALA A 169 22.41 -2.98 -22.03
CA ALA A 169 23.33 -2.43 -23.00
C ALA A 169 24.79 -2.50 -22.51
N VAL A 170 25.74 -2.43 -23.44
CA VAL A 170 27.17 -2.45 -23.14
C VAL A 170 27.54 -1.23 -22.27
N PRO A 171 28.26 -1.39 -21.15
CA PRO A 171 28.74 -0.26 -20.35
C PRO A 171 29.74 0.60 -21.13
N THR A 172 29.25 1.67 -21.77
CA THR A 172 30.06 2.52 -22.68
C THR A 172 31.08 3.40 -21.96
N ARG A 173 30.86 3.70 -20.68
CA ARG A 173 31.77 4.53 -19.88
C ARG A 173 33.05 3.80 -19.45
N ASP A 174 33.11 2.48 -19.61
CA ASP A 174 34.26 1.67 -19.24
C ASP A 174 34.79 0.91 -20.45
N LEU A 175 35.88 1.42 -21.03
CA LEU A 175 36.56 0.85 -22.20
C LEU A 175 37.08 -0.57 -21.93
N ARG A 176 37.13 -1.03 -20.68
CA ARG A 176 37.43 -2.44 -20.37
C ARG A 176 36.30 -3.37 -20.81
N PHE A 177 35.07 -2.91 -20.96
CA PHE A 177 33.94 -3.78 -21.33
C PHE A 177 33.50 -3.60 -22.78
N ASP A 178 33.85 -2.47 -23.39
CA ASP A 178 33.52 -2.11 -24.77
C ASP A 178 34.75 -2.12 -25.67
N LEU A 179 35.00 -3.25 -26.34
CA LEU A 179 36.12 -3.39 -27.28
C LEU A 179 35.94 -2.63 -28.60
N ALA A 180 34.73 -2.13 -28.87
CA ALA A 180 34.45 -1.25 -30.00
C ALA A 180 34.71 0.23 -29.67
N GLY A 181 35.03 0.57 -28.41
CA GLY A 181 35.44 1.94 -28.03
C GLY A 181 34.39 3.01 -28.32
N GLY A 182 33.11 2.69 -28.13
CA GLY A 182 31.98 3.60 -28.38
C GLY A 182 31.47 3.61 -29.82
N ILE A 183 32.12 2.92 -30.76
CA ILE A 183 31.71 2.88 -32.18
C ILE A 183 30.34 2.18 -32.32
N THR A 184 29.42 2.84 -33.01
CA THR A 184 28.09 2.31 -33.37
C THR A 184 28.18 1.26 -34.47
N ASN A 185 27.28 0.29 -34.43
CA ASN A 185 27.19 -0.85 -35.34
C ASN A 185 28.48 -1.68 -35.41
N ASP A 186 29.09 -1.96 -34.27
CA ASP A 186 30.29 -2.79 -34.15
C ASP A 186 30.09 -3.88 -33.09
N VAL A 187 30.06 -5.14 -33.56
CA VAL A 187 29.83 -6.33 -32.73
C VAL A 187 30.86 -6.53 -31.63
N ARG A 188 32.04 -5.90 -31.73
CA ARG A 188 33.08 -5.93 -30.68
C ARG A 188 32.58 -5.33 -29.37
N ALA A 189 31.56 -4.49 -29.39
CA ALA A 189 30.92 -3.99 -28.17
C ALA A 189 30.37 -5.13 -27.28
N GLY A 190 29.94 -6.24 -27.87
CA GLY A 190 29.37 -7.40 -27.16
C GLY A 190 30.39 -8.46 -26.75
N TYR A 191 31.66 -8.34 -27.15
CA TYR A 191 32.63 -9.46 -27.08
C TYR A 191 32.93 -9.98 -25.68
N ARG A 192 32.83 -9.10 -24.67
CA ARG A 192 33.06 -9.43 -23.25
C ARG A 192 31.78 -9.76 -22.49
N ARG A 193 30.62 -9.84 -23.17
CA ARG A 193 29.35 -10.17 -22.52
C ARG A 193 29.27 -11.67 -22.23
N ALA A 194 29.34 -12.03 -20.97
CA ALA A 194 29.13 -13.39 -20.49
C ALA A 194 27.64 -13.67 -20.24
N LYS A 195 27.30 -14.94 -20.03
CA LYS A 195 25.93 -15.39 -19.76
C LYS A 195 25.52 -15.01 -18.35
N LEU A 196 24.32 -14.47 -18.24
CA LEU A 196 23.64 -14.16 -16.99
C LEU A 196 22.21 -14.67 -17.12
N ALA A 197 21.78 -15.43 -16.13
CA ALA A 197 20.38 -15.81 -15.96
C ALA A 197 19.85 -15.11 -14.70
N TRP A 198 18.64 -14.54 -14.81
CA TRP A 198 17.94 -13.93 -13.70
C TRP A 198 16.54 -14.52 -13.61
N TYR A 199 16.14 -14.96 -12.43
CA TYR A 199 14.88 -15.67 -12.25
C TYR A 199 14.45 -15.66 -10.78
N GLN A 200 13.27 -16.21 -10.53
CA GLN A 200 12.79 -16.59 -9.21
C GLN A 200 12.40 -18.06 -9.30
N ILE A 201 12.88 -18.88 -8.38
CA ILE A 201 12.46 -20.29 -8.29
C ILE A 201 11.04 -20.33 -7.70
N ASP A 202 10.12 -21.01 -8.38
CA ASP A 202 8.76 -21.18 -7.89
C ASP A 202 8.71 -22.09 -6.65
N ASN A 203 7.94 -21.69 -5.64
CA ASN A 203 7.70 -22.46 -4.41
C ASN A 203 7.14 -23.87 -4.68
N LEU A 204 6.55 -24.12 -5.84
CA LEU A 204 6.13 -25.45 -6.29
C LEU A 204 7.28 -26.46 -6.41
N PHE A 205 8.52 -26.01 -6.63
CA PHE A 205 9.70 -26.88 -6.73
C PHE A 205 10.24 -27.32 -5.36
N TYR A 206 9.91 -26.60 -4.29
CA TYR A 206 10.36 -26.88 -2.92
C TYR A 206 9.48 -27.87 -2.15
N ARG A 207 8.37 -28.30 -2.72
CA ARG A 207 7.45 -29.25 -2.09
C ARG A 207 7.81 -30.67 -2.51
N ASP A 208 8.12 -31.53 -1.54
CA ASP A 208 8.56 -32.92 -1.78
C ASP A 208 7.57 -33.76 -2.61
N ASN A 209 6.26 -33.52 -2.45
CA ASN A 209 5.20 -34.26 -3.15
C ASN A 209 4.55 -33.48 -4.32
N SER A 210 5.24 -32.48 -4.86
CA SER A 210 4.72 -31.70 -5.99
C SER A 210 4.81 -32.49 -7.29
N ARG A 211 3.67 -32.70 -7.97
CA ARG A 211 3.62 -33.28 -9.32
C ARG A 211 4.32 -32.41 -10.38
N PHE A 212 4.59 -31.15 -10.06
CA PHE A 212 5.25 -30.19 -10.92
C PHE A 212 6.77 -30.14 -10.71
N LYS A 213 7.31 -30.86 -9.72
CA LYS A 213 8.74 -30.98 -9.49
C LYS A 213 9.33 -32.00 -10.47
N PRO A 214 10.29 -31.61 -11.35
CA PRO A 214 10.97 -32.53 -12.24
C PRO A 214 11.68 -33.65 -11.47
N SER A 215 11.65 -34.86 -12.02
CA SER A 215 12.21 -36.06 -11.36
C SER A 215 13.74 -36.03 -11.19
N ASN A 216 14.43 -35.17 -11.93
CA ASN A 216 15.88 -34.97 -11.83
C ASN A 216 16.30 -34.04 -10.69
N ILE A 217 15.37 -33.42 -9.97
CA ILE A 217 15.66 -32.58 -8.80
C ILE A 217 15.44 -33.42 -7.54
N SER A 218 16.54 -33.82 -6.89
CA SER A 218 16.50 -34.59 -5.65
C SER A 218 16.36 -33.68 -4.42
N GLY A 219 16.08 -34.26 -3.25
CA GLY A 219 16.10 -33.52 -1.98
C GLY A 219 17.49 -32.92 -1.69
N LYS A 220 18.55 -33.64 -2.06
CA LYS A 220 19.94 -33.18 -1.89
C LYS A 220 20.23 -31.91 -2.72
N ASP A 221 19.63 -31.79 -3.91
CA ASP A 221 19.79 -30.59 -4.73
C ASP A 221 19.11 -29.36 -4.09
N LEU A 222 18.12 -29.58 -3.24
CA LEU A 222 17.42 -28.52 -2.49
C LEU A 222 18.08 -28.21 -1.14
N GLU A 223 19.14 -28.92 -0.75
CA GLU A 223 19.95 -28.60 0.43
C GLU A 223 21.05 -27.58 0.11
N ASN A 224 21.41 -27.42 -1.17
CA ASN A 224 22.41 -26.45 -1.61
C ASN A 224 21.90 -25.02 -1.39
N HIS A 225 22.74 -24.17 -0.78
CA HIS A 225 22.34 -22.82 -0.39
C HIS A 225 21.94 -21.93 -1.57
N TYR A 226 22.44 -22.17 -2.77
CA TYR A 226 22.11 -21.39 -3.98
C TYR A 226 20.81 -21.84 -4.68
N SER A 227 20.19 -22.93 -4.24
CA SER A 227 18.95 -23.46 -4.84
C SER A 227 17.85 -23.74 -3.83
N ARG A 228 18.18 -23.88 -2.54
CA ARG A 228 17.22 -24.13 -1.46
C ARG A 228 16.20 -23.01 -1.31
N ALA A 229 15.11 -23.36 -0.66
CA ALA A 229 14.15 -22.36 -0.21
C ALA A 229 14.69 -21.54 0.98
N VAL A 230 14.31 -20.26 1.05
CA VAL A 230 14.66 -19.36 2.15
C VAL A 230 13.41 -19.10 2.99
N LEU A 231 13.49 -19.36 4.30
CA LEU A 231 12.39 -19.07 5.21
C LEU A 231 12.35 -17.57 5.56
N PRO A 232 11.15 -16.97 5.73
CA PRO A 232 11.02 -15.58 6.19
C PRO A 232 11.82 -15.28 7.46
N GLN A 233 11.86 -16.21 8.41
CA GLN A 233 12.55 -16.04 9.68
C GLN A 233 14.08 -16.06 9.58
N GLU A 234 14.65 -16.58 8.48
CA GLU A 234 16.09 -16.49 8.25
C GLU A 234 16.53 -15.04 7.95
N VAL A 235 15.64 -14.30 7.29
CA VAL A 235 15.87 -12.90 6.93
C VAL A 235 15.34 -11.96 8.02
N PHE A 236 14.15 -12.24 8.53
CA PHE A 236 13.41 -11.43 9.49
C PHE A 236 13.09 -12.24 10.76
N PRO A 237 14.05 -12.44 11.67
CA PRO A 237 13.89 -13.35 12.81
C PRO A 237 12.81 -12.92 13.81
N PHE A 238 12.46 -11.64 13.84
CA PHE A 238 11.45 -11.08 14.74
C PHE A 238 10.09 -10.84 14.06
N ARG A 239 9.93 -11.25 12.80
CA ARG A 239 8.65 -11.15 12.10
C ARG A 239 7.75 -12.29 12.52
N ASP A 240 6.53 -11.97 12.93
CA ASP A 240 5.55 -12.97 13.32
C ASP A 240 5.30 -13.98 12.18
N PRO A 241 5.33 -15.29 12.47
CA PRO A 241 5.10 -16.31 11.45
C PRO A 241 3.64 -16.30 11.01
N PHE A 242 3.42 -16.33 9.69
CA PHE A 242 2.09 -16.55 9.15
C PHE A 242 1.63 -18.00 9.42
N ILE A 243 0.31 -18.20 9.54
CA ILE A 243 -0.30 -19.53 9.75
C ILE A 243 -0.09 -20.48 8.54
N GLY A 244 0.48 -19.99 7.44
CA GLY A 244 1.01 -20.78 6.32
C GLY A 244 2.51 -20.52 6.11
N ASN A 245 3.26 -21.56 5.75
CA ASN A 245 4.70 -21.44 5.50
C ASN A 245 4.94 -21.19 4.00
N PHE A 246 5.11 -19.92 3.63
CA PHE A 246 5.53 -19.52 2.29
C PHE A 246 7.01 -19.11 2.37
N TYR A 247 7.84 -19.74 1.54
CA TYR A 247 9.23 -19.34 1.39
C TYR A 247 9.31 -17.94 0.77
N GLU A 248 10.34 -17.19 1.14
CA GLU A 248 10.61 -15.87 0.57
C GLU A 248 10.94 -15.99 -0.91
N GLN A 249 10.44 -15.06 -1.71
CA GLN A 249 10.78 -14.98 -3.12
C GLN A 249 12.15 -14.33 -3.30
N VAL A 250 13.14 -15.10 -3.76
CA VAL A 250 14.51 -14.63 -3.97
C VAL A 250 14.73 -14.29 -5.44
N PHE A 251 15.23 -13.09 -5.72
CA PHE A 251 15.65 -12.69 -7.06
C PHE A 251 17.05 -13.24 -7.35
N ASP A 252 17.11 -14.41 -7.99
CA ASP A 252 18.35 -15.12 -8.27
C ASP A 252 19.08 -14.52 -9.46
N LEU A 253 20.40 -14.31 -9.30
CA LEU A 253 21.31 -13.90 -10.37
C LEU A 253 22.41 -14.95 -10.54
N ALA A 254 22.30 -15.77 -11.58
CA ALA A 254 23.28 -16.78 -11.94
C ALA A 254 24.21 -16.24 -13.04
N TYR A 255 25.42 -15.84 -12.65
CA TYR A 255 26.44 -15.30 -13.55
C TYR A 255 27.47 -16.37 -13.94
N TYR A 256 27.65 -16.57 -15.24
CA TYR A 256 28.53 -17.59 -15.81
C TYR A 256 29.64 -16.92 -16.64
N PRO A 257 30.75 -16.47 -16.02
CA PRO A 257 31.78 -15.68 -16.69
C PRO A 257 32.52 -16.43 -17.80
N ALA A 258 32.55 -17.76 -17.76
CA ALA A 258 33.15 -18.62 -18.77
C ALA A 258 32.16 -19.09 -19.86
N GLU A 259 30.91 -18.62 -19.82
CA GLU A 259 29.89 -18.90 -20.81
C GLU A 259 29.57 -17.66 -21.63
N ARG A 260 29.46 -17.84 -22.95
CA ARG A 260 29.13 -16.76 -23.87
C ARG A 260 27.69 -16.31 -23.64
N GLY A 261 27.48 -15.00 -23.46
CA GLY A 261 26.16 -14.40 -23.32
C GLY A 261 25.44 -14.16 -24.65
N ALA A 262 24.19 -13.70 -24.56
CA ALA A 262 23.42 -13.32 -25.74
C ALA A 262 24.03 -12.11 -26.46
N TYR A 263 23.91 -12.06 -27.79
CA TYR A 263 24.49 -11.01 -28.64
C TYR A 263 25.99 -10.80 -28.39
N ASN A 264 26.73 -11.90 -28.20
CA ASN A 264 28.19 -11.90 -28.15
C ASN A 264 28.74 -12.68 -29.35
N TYR A 265 29.35 -11.98 -30.30
CA TYR A 265 29.91 -12.55 -31.52
C TYR A 265 31.42 -12.80 -31.45
N ASN A 266 32.02 -12.81 -30.26
CA ASN A 266 33.47 -13.01 -30.10
C ASN A 266 33.88 -14.43 -30.55
N PRO A 267 34.69 -14.60 -31.61
CA PRO A 267 35.14 -15.93 -32.03
C PRO A 267 36.05 -16.61 -31.01
N ASN A 268 36.78 -15.82 -30.20
CA ASN A 268 37.81 -16.29 -29.28
C ASN A 268 37.35 -16.34 -27.80
N PHE A 269 36.04 -16.21 -27.53
CA PHE A 269 35.52 -16.11 -26.16
C PHE A 269 36.04 -17.22 -25.22
N SER A 270 36.14 -18.46 -25.71
CA SER A 270 36.54 -19.61 -24.89
C SER A 270 38.03 -19.61 -24.51
N SER A 271 38.88 -18.83 -25.18
CA SER A 271 40.31 -18.71 -24.87
C SER A 271 40.66 -17.45 -24.06
N GLU A 272 39.69 -16.57 -23.82
CA GLU A 272 39.87 -15.37 -23.01
C GLU A 272 39.70 -15.65 -21.50
N ALA A 273 40.32 -14.82 -20.67
CA ALA A 273 40.23 -14.95 -19.22
C ALA A 273 38.81 -14.58 -18.74
N PRO A 274 38.09 -15.45 -18.02
CA PRO A 274 36.72 -15.16 -17.57
C PRO A 274 36.60 -13.91 -16.70
N GLY A 275 37.67 -13.52 -16.00
CA GLY A 275 37.71 -12.34 -15.13
C GLY A 275 37.62 -10.99 -15.86
N THR A 276 37.72 -10.95 -17.19
CA THR A 276 37.52 -9.72 -17.98
C THR A 276 36.10 -9.56 -18.49
N ASN A 277 35.25 -10.57 -18.33
CA ASN A 277 33.90 -10.57 -18.84
C ASN A 277 32.95 -9.82 -17.91
N TRP A 278 31.81 -9.41 -18.44
CA TRP A 278 30.74 -8.74 -17.71
C TRP A 278 29.39 -9.31 -18.12
N ALA A 279 28.38 -9.13 -17.29
CA ALA A 279 27.00 -9.26 -17.71
C ALA A 279 26.16 -8.27 -16.91
N GLY A 280 24.99 -7.94 -17.42
CA GLY A 280 24.12 -6.98 -16.76
C GLY A 280 22.68 -7.12 -17.20
N ILE A 281 21.81 -6.68 -16.33
CA ILE A 281 20.39 -6.51 -16.56
C ILE A 281 20.03 -5.06 -16.29
N THR A 282 18.98 -4.58 -16.96
CA THR A 282 18.44 -3.24 -16.78
C THR A 282 16.93 -3.34 -16.62
N THR A 283 16.37 -2.45 -15.82
CA THR A 283 14.92 -2.30 -15.66
C THR A 283 14.58 -0.82 -15.65
N ALA A 284 13.46 -0.47 -16.26
CA ALA A 284 12.97 0.90 -16.26
C ALA A 284 12.20 1.17 -14.98
N ILE A 285 12.47 2.31 -14.36
CA ILE A 285 11.65 2.83 -13.26
C ILE A 285 10.45 3.51 -13.88
N ARG A 286 9.25 2.99 -13.60
CA ARG A 286 8.00 3.39 -14.30
C ARG A 286 7.07 4.26 -13.48
N THR A 287 7.23 4.28 -12.16
CA THR A 287 6.31 4.96 -11.24
C THR A 287 6.63 6.45 -11.14
N GLU A 288 7.84 6.80 -10.71
CA GLU A 288 8.33 8.16 -10.64
C GLU A 288 9.81 8.15 -11.03
N VAL A 289 10.15 8.91 -12.07
CA VAL A 289 11.52 8.97 -12.61
C VAL A 289 12.33 10.10 -11.95
N ASP A 290 11.64 11.04 -11.32
CA ASP A 290 12.24 12.10 -10.52
C ASP A 290 12.46 11.60 -9.09
N PHE A 291 13.69 11.16 -8.80
CA PHE A 291 14.06 10.62 -7.49
C PHE A 291 14.02 11.68 -6.39
N ASP A 292 14.22 12.95 -6.71
CA ASP A 292 14.15 14.04 -5.73
C ASP A 292 12.70 14.26 -5.32
N LYS A 293 11.79 14.26 -6.30
CA LYS A 293 10.35 14.34 -6.03
C LYS A 293 9.80 13.11 -5.30
N ALA A 294 10.32 11.93 -5.61
CA ALA A 294 9.93 10.68 -4.95
C ALA A 294 10.62 10.45 -3.59
N ASN A 295 11.54 11.32 -3.18
CA ASN A 295 12.39 11.15 -2.00
C ASN A 295 13.05 9.76 -1.92
N ILE A 296 13.67 9.31 -3.02
CA ILE A 296 14.39 8.03 -3.06
C ILE A 296 15.75 8.20 -2.39
N GLU A 297 15.91 7.57 -1.22
CA GLU A 297 17.12 7.74 -0.40
C GLU A 297 18.12 6.59 -0.53
N TYR A 298 17.65 5.35 -0.66
CA TYR A 298 18.50 4.16 -0.64
C TYR A 298 17.97 3.05 -1.54
N VAL A 299 18.90 2.18 -1.97
CA VAL A 299 18.58 0.90 -2.58
C VAL A 299 18.85 -0.18 -1.55
N GLU A 300 17.83 -0.93 -1.21
CA GLU A 300 17.86 -1.96 -0.18
C GLU A 300 17.81 -3.36 -0.83
N PHE A 301 18.77 -4.24 -0.51
CA PHE A 301 18.74 -5.63 -0.97
C PHE A 301 19.58 -6.56 -0.08
N TRP A 302 19.04 -7.76 0.12
CA TRP A 302 19.57 -8.75 1.04
C TRP A 302 20.31 -9.77 0.18
N LEU A 303 21.64 -9.80 0.29
CA LEU A 303 22.47 -10.69 -0.50
C LEU A 303 22.95 -11.84 0.38
N MET A 304 22.60 -13.07 -0.03
CA MET A 304 23.21 -14.26 0.58
C MET A 304 24.72 -14.23 0.35
N ASP A 305 25.50 -14.58 1.38
CA ASP A 305 26.95 -14.66 1.28
C ASP A 305 27.35 -15.57 0.10
N PRO A 306 28.03 -15.05 -0.94
CA PRO A 306 28.41 -15.84 -2.11
C PRO A 306 29.67 -16.69 -1.88
N PHE A 307 30.23 -16.70 -0.67
CA PHE A 307 31.46 -17.42 -0.32
C PHE A 307 31.22 -18.56 0.69
N ILE A 308 30.01 -19.11 0.74
CA ILE A 308 29.67 -20.20 1.67
C ILE A 308 30.56 -21.43 1.42
N THR A 309 31.21 -21.90 2.48
CA THR A 309 32.07 -23.08 2.46
C THR A 309 31.29 -24.37 2.76
N GLY A 310 31.81 -25.52 2.32
CA GLY A 310 31.22 -26.83 2.59
C GLY A 310 30.45 -27.41 1.41
N GLU A 311 29.90 -28.62 1.57
CA GLU A 311 29.27 -29.37 0.47
C GLU A 311 28.07 -28.62 -0.14
N ASN A 312 27.23 -28.03 0.71
CA ASN A 312 26.03 -27.30 0.31
C ASN A 312 26.32 -25.86 -0.18
N GLY A 313 27.58 -25.41 -0.09
CA GLY A 313 28.06 -24.11 -0.59
C GLY A 313 28.82 -24.20 -1.91
N LYS A 314 28.84 -25.36 -2.57
CA LYS A 314 29.46 -25.50 -3.89
C LYS A 314 28.56 -24.91 -4.97
N VAL A 315 29.14 -24.08 -5.83
CA VAL A 315 28.46 -23.56 -7.02
C VAL A 315 28.37 -24.68 -8.05
N ASN A 316 27.15 -24.98 -8.51
CA ASN A 316 26.89 -25.94 -9.58
C ASN A 316 26.58 -25.19 -10.88
N ASP A 317 27.55 -25.15 -11.78
CA ASP A 317 27.44 -24.48 -13.08
C ASP A 317 26.91 -25.39 -14.20
N GLY A 318 26.55 -26.64 -13.89
CA GLY A 318 26.10 -27.64 -14.87
C GLY A 318 27.22 -28.27 -15.70
N ARG A 319 28.50 -27.93 -15.43
CA ARG A 319 29.67 -28.49 -16.14
C ARG A 319 30.42 -29.56 -15.36
N GLY A 320 29.93 -29.90 -14.16
CA GLY A 320 30.53 -30.93 -13.30
C GLY A 320 31.75 -30.47 -12.50
N ASN A 321 32.07 -29.17 -12.52
CA ASN A 321 33.18 -28.59 -11.77
C ASN A 321 32.72 -27.91 -10.48
N ASN A 322 31.93 -28.64 -9.68
CA ASN A 322 31.31 -28.08 -8.49
C ASN A 322 32.36 -27.77 -7.43
N ALA A 323 32.55 -26.48 -7.15
CA ALA A 323 33.52 -25.99 -6.18
C ALA A 323 32.93 -24.83 -5.36
N ASN A 324 33.42 -24.65 -4.14
CA ASN A 324 33.10 -23.45 -3.37
C ASN A 324 33.67 -22.23 -4.08
N ASN A 325 32.90 -21.16 -4.11
CA ASN A 325 33.38 -19.91 -4.66
C ASN A 325 34.44 -19.31 -3.73
N THR A 326 35.65 -19.14 -4.27
CA THR A 326 36.79 -18.54 -3.56
C THR A 326 37.26 -17.25 -4.21
N THR A 327 36.70 -16.92 -5.39
CA THR A 327 37.06 -15.75 -6.19
C THR A 327 35.91 -14.76 -6.16
N GLY A 328 36.17 -13.54 -5.69
CA GLY A 328 35.17 -12.49 -5.68
C GLY A 328 34.82 -11.96 -7.08
N GLY A 329 33.81 -11.10 -7.11
CA GLY A 329 33.42 -10.31 -8.28
C GLY A 329 33.09 -8.88 -7.87
N LYS A 330 32.65 -8.07 -8.84
CA LYS A 330 32.17 -6.72 -8.59
C LYS A 330 30.74 -6.57 -9.09
N LEU A 331 29.80 -6.42 -8.17
CA LEU A 331 28.46 -5.93 -8.48
C LEU A 331 28.51 -4.40 -8.59
N THR A 332 27.96 -3.85 -9.67
CA THR A 332 27.85 -2.40 -9.86
C THR A 332 26.41 -2.07 -10.18
N LEU A 333 25.81 -1.15 -9.42
CA LEU A 333 24.47 -0.64 -9.66
C LEU A 333 24.58 0.70 -10.37
N HIS A 334 24.08 0.77 -11.60
CA HIS A 334 23.96 2.03 -12.33
C HIS A 334 22.54 2.55 -12.13
N LEU A 335 22.41 3.82 -11.70
CA LEU A 335 21.14 4.51 -11.53
C LEU A 335 21.16 5.78 -12.39
N GLY A 336 20.02 6.09 -13.01
CA GLY A 336 19.84 7.25 -13.88
C GLY A 336 19.66 6.85 -15.35
N SER A 337 20.12 7.69 -16.26
CA SER A 337 19.96 7.48 -17.70
C SER A 337 20.94 6.42 -18.22
N ILE A 338 20.39 5.26 -18.60
CA ILE A 338 21.12 4.13 -19.17
C ILE A 338 20.60 3.88 -20.57
N SER A 339 21.49 3.49 -21.49
CA SER A 339 21.11 3.12 -22.85
C SER A 339 20.20 1.88 -22.85
N GLU A 340 19.12 1.94 -23.62
CA GLU A 340 18.28 0.77 -23.94
C GLU A 340 18.76 0.02 -25.19
N ASP A 341 19.70 0.62 -25.93
CA ASP A 341 20.27 0.03 -27.15
C ASP A 341 21.21 -1.14 -26.81
N LEU A 342 20.65 -2.35 -26.86
CA LEU A 342 21.32 -3.61 -26.53
C LEU A 342 22.37 -4.03 -27.58
N MET A 343 21.99 -3.89 -28.85
CA MET A 343 22.78 -4.17 -30.04
C MET A 343 23.19 -2.82 -30.60
N ARG A 344 24.26 -2.21 -30.07
CA ARG A 344 24.60 -0.80 -30.32
C ARG A 344 24.63 -0.46 -31.81
N ASP A 345 23.51 -0.08 -32.38
CA ASP A 345 23.27 0.17 -33.80
C ASP A 345 22.39 1.41 -34.02
N GLY A 346 21.81 1.97 -32.95
CA GLY A 346 20.96 3.16 -32.98
C GLY A 346 19.53 2.91 -33.49
N ASN A 347 19.12 1.66 -33.70
CA ASN A 347 17.83 1.28 -34.24
C ASN A 347 17.00 0.49 -33.21
N HIS A 348 15.68 0.57 -33.33
CA HIS A 348 14.78 -0.21 -32.50
C HIS A 348 14.47 -1.55 -33.17
N ALA A 349 15.19 -2.61 -32.76
CA ALA A 349 14.91 -3.97 -33.20
C ALA A 349 13.72 -4.57 -32.43
N PHE A 350 12.79 -5.21 -33.16
CA PHE A 350 11.66 -5.93 -32.57
C PHE A 350 11.36 -7.20 -33.37
N GLU A 351 11.33 -8.35 -32.69
CA GLU A 351 11.15 -9.67 -33.33
C GLU A 351 9.78 -9.81 -34.01
N ASN A 352 8.74 -9.17 -33.46
CA ASN A 352 7.39 -9.17 -34.05
C ASN A 352 7.31 -8.51 -35.43
N GLY A 353 8.34 -7.75 -35.83
CA GLY A 353 8.43 -7.14 -37.15
C GLY A 353 9.06 -8.05 -38.19
N LEU A 354 9.62 -9.18 -37.79
CA LEU A 354 10.23 -10.12 -38.70
C LEU A 354 9.16 -10.88 -39.50
N PRO A 355 9.35 -11.05 -40.82
CA PRO A 355 8.38 -11.67 -41.69
C PRO A 355 8.23 -13.17 -41.36
N ALA A 356 6.98 -13.61 -41.19
CA ALA A 356 6.66 -15.01 -40.82
C ALA A 356 7.06 -16.04 -41.90
N ASP A 357 7.18 -15.60 -43.16
CA ASP A 357 7.62 -16.42 -44.29
C ASP A 357 9.15 -16.43 -44.47
N GLY A 358 9.89 -15.74 -43.59
CA GLY A 358 11.35 -15.60 -43.67
C GLY A 358 11.83 -14.68 -44.80
N ASN A 359 10.94 -13.97 -45.49
CA ASN A 359 11.30 -13.09 -46.60
C ASN A 359 11.82 -11.73 -46.10
N LEU A 360 13.13 -11.64 -45.88
CA LEU A 360 13.83 -10.45 -45.37
C LEU A 360 13.87 -9.24 -46.33
N SER A 361 13.16 -9.25 -47.46
CA SER A 361 13.15 -8.12 -48.41
C SER A 361 12.63 -6.79 -47.83
N LYS A 362 11.89 -6.86 -46.72
CA LYS A 362 11.42 -5.69 -45.94
C LYS A 362 12.17 -5.50 -44.63
N SER A 363 13.18 -6.30 -44.36
CA SER A 363 14.03 -6.22 -43.17
C SER A 363 15.32 -5.49 -43.52
N THR A 364 15.88 -4.77 -42.56
CA THR A 364 17.21 -4.15 -42.69
C THR A 364 18.20 -5.03 -41.94
N GLN A 365 19.29 -5.43 -42.59
CA GLN A 365 20.37 -6.20 -41.98
C GLN A 365 21.39 -5.26 -41.35
N PHE A 366 21.83 -5.58 -40.14
CA PHE A 366 22.90 -4.89 -39.43
C PHE A 366 24.04 -5.87 -39.11
N GLU A 367 25.15 -5.35 -38.55
CA GLU A 367 26.27 -6.21 -38.16
C GLU A 367 25.89 -7.21 -37.05
N TRP A 368 24.80 -6.93 -36.34
CA TRP A 368 24.28 -7.74 -35.24
C TRP A 368 23.24 -8.79 -35.67
N GLY A 369 22.75 -8.76 -36.91
CA GLY A 369 21.67 -9.63 -37.39
C GLY A 369 20.95 -9.09 -38.62
#